data_AF-A0A0K2JAC7-F1
#
_entry.id   AF-A0A0K2JAC7-F1
#
_cell.length_a   1.000
_cell.length_b   1.000
_cell.length_c   1.000
_cell.angle_alpha   90.00
_cell.angle_beta   90.00
_cell.angle_gamma   90.00
#
_symmetry.space_group_name_H-M   'P 1'
#
loop_
_entity.id
_entity.type
_entity.pdbx_description
1 polymer ?
#
loop_
_entity_poly.entity_id
_entity_poly.type
_entity_poly.pdbx_seq_one_letter_code
_entity_poly.pdbx_strand_id
1 'polypeptide(L)'
;MNNLSNEEIISNSKKYEKELLDYTDKLEILYKEYLDKKNESETKLQDINSRLAEKLLYKPMEYYKSESKASKIAFMEFLKEFGNNEYVNEIQEEVSRLEKALINEEFDYILSNTSLNTVIDKAISYSKLKFEQQIKTIDVTFGIRKVMRNLGYQVEARMIDGDIDNGFRVIAKIGDEIIDFDKVVTNEDGSVNIDIDHIESRKGNCGTTWKELQDKFTDEGIMIQDITKNSKSVLYDSTNIQSNKENEKIKL
;
A
#
# COMPACT_ATOMS: atom_id res chain seq x y z
N MET A 1 -39.40 -0.93 73.91
CA MET A 1 -38.49 -0.10 73.08
C MET A 1 -37.22 0.08 73.88
N ASN A 2 -36.09 -0.50 73.46
CA ASN A 2 -34.81 -0.19 74.09
C ASN A 2 -34.42 1.23 73.67
N ASN A 3 -34.53 2.18 74.60
CA ASN A 3 -33.98 3.51 74.40
C ASN A 3 -32.47 3.43 74.59
N LEU A 4 -31.73 3.74 73.53
CA LEU A 4 -30.28 3.90 73.58
C LEU A 4 -29.92 5.02 74.58
N SER A 5 -28.84 4.84 75.32
CA SER A 5 -28.30 5.88 76.20
C SER A 5 -27.67 7.01 75.37
N ASN A 6 -27.53 8.20 75.97
CA ASN A 6 -26.83 9.32 75.31
C ASN A 6 -25.38 8.97 74.94
N GLU A 7 -24.71 8.13 75.73
CA GLU A 7 -23.34 7.66 75.43
C GLU A 7 -23.33 6.72 74.22
N GLU A 8 -24.32 5.84 74.10
CA GLU A 8 -24.48 4.96 72.94
C GLU A 8 -24.79 5.76 71.66
N ILE A 9 -25.62 6.81 71.77
CA ILE A 9 -25.91 7.72 70.65
C ILE A 9 -24.64 8.44 70.17
N ILE A 10 -23.85 9.00 71.09
CA ILE A 10 -22.61 9.71 70.76
C ILE A 10 -21.58 8.74 70.15
N SER A 11 -21.44 7.55 70.72
CA SER A 11 -20.53 6.51 70.21
C SER A 11 -20.91 6.09 68.78
N ASN A 12 -22.19 5.83 68.54
CA ASN A 12 -22.70 5.46 67.22
C ASN A 12 -22.52 6.61 66.21
N SER A 13 -22.77 7.86 66.60
CA SER A 13 -22.57 9.02 65.73
C SER A 13 -21.11 9.14 65.28
N LYS A 14 -20.15 8.99 66.18
CA LYS A 14 -18.71 9.02 65.86
C LYS A 14 -18.30 7.86 64.95
N LYS A 15 -18.88 6.67 65.16
CA LYS A 15 -18.66 5.51 64.29
C LYS A 15 -19.13 5.80 62.87
N TYR A 16 -20.35 6.30 62.69
CA TYR A 16 -20.89 6.61 61.37
C TYR A 16 -20.15 7.76 60.67
N GLU A 17 -19.72 8.78 61.42
CA GLU A 17 -18.87 9.85 60.90
C GLU A 17 -17.57 9.29 60.30
N LYS A 18 -16.92 8.35 61.00
CA LYS A 18 -15.72 7.67 60.49
C LYS A 18 -16.02 6.82 59.26
N GLU A 19 -17.11 6.04 59.27
CA GLU A 19 -17.51 5.23 58.10
C GLU A 19 -17.81 6.10 56.87
N LEU A 20 -18.42 7.27 57.06
CA LEU A 20 -18.67 8.26 55.99
C LEU A 20 -17.38 8.84 55.43
N LEU A 21 -16.41 9.18 56.29
CA LEU A 21 -15.08 9.64 55.86
C LEU A 21 -14.36 8.56 55.06
N ASP A 22 -14.27 7.33 55.59
CA ASP A 22 -13.66 6.19 54.88
C ASP A 22 -14.33 5.91 53.52
N TYR A 23 -15.66 6.08 53.43
CA TYR A 23 -16.39 5.94 52.17
C TYR A 23 -16.07 7.06 51.19
N THR A 24 -16.00 8.31 51.67
CA THR A 24 -15.68 9.49 50.86
C THR A 24 -14.28 9.37 50.27
N ASP A 25 -13.30 8.98 51.08
CA ASP A 25 -11.91 8.78 50.64
C ASP A 25 -11.82 7.69 49.56
N LYS A 26 -12.53 6.56 49.75
CA LYS A 26 -12.59 5.48 48.75
C LYS A 26 -13.24 5.94 47.44
N LEU A 27 -14.31 6.73 47.53
CA LEU A 27 -14.99 7.25 46.35
C LEU A 27 -14.08 8.22 45.58
N GLU A 28 -13.33 9.07 46.27
CA GLU A 28 -12.38 9.99 45.65
C GLU A 28 -11.26 9.24 44.92
N ILE A 29 -10.73 8.16 45.52
CA ILE A 29 -9.73 7.30 44.88
C ILE A 29 -10.30 6.66 43.60
N LEU A 30 -11.48 6.03 43.67
CA LEU A 30 -12.10 5.38 42.52
C LEU A 30 -12.44 6.38 41.41
N TYR A 31 -12.90 7.58 41.76
CA TYR A 31 -13.20 8.62 40.79
C TYR A 31 -11.94 9.12 40.08
N LYS A 32 -10.83 9.26 40.82
CA LYS A 32 -9.54 9.61 40.23
C LYS A 32 -9.03 8.52 39.28
N GLU A 33 -9.08 7.26 39.69
CA GLU A 33 -8.71 6.13 38.84
C GLU A 33 -9.56 6.07 37.55
N TYR A 34 -10.86 6.35 37.65
CA TYR A 34 -11.75 6.48 36.50
C TYR A 34 -11.29 7.59 35.54
N LEU A 35 -11.03 8.79 36.06
CA LEU A 35 -10.58 9.93 35.25
C LEU A 35 -9.24 9.64 34.55
N ASP A 36 -8.30 9.02 35.26
CA ASP A 36 -6.99 8.66 34.72
C ASP A 36 -7.15 7.68 33.54
N LYS A 37 -7.92 6.59 33.72
CA LYS A 37 -8.19 5.60 32.65
C LYS A 37 -8.90 6.21 31.45
N LYS A 38 -9.86 7.11 31.69
CA LYS A 38 -10.59 7.81 30.64
C LYS A 38 -9.65 8.69 29.82
N ASN A 39 -8.87 9.53 30.48
CA ASN A 39 -7.93 10.44 29.83
C ASN A 39 -6.88 9.67 29.01
N GLU A 40 -6.37 8.56 29.56
CA GLU A 40 -5.40 7.70 28.85
C GLU A 40 -6.01 7.05 27.61
N SER A 41 -7.26 6.56 27.72
CA SER A 41 -8.00 5.97 26.59
C SER A 41 -8.30 6.99 25.49
N GLU A 42 -8.73 8.20 25.85
CA GLU A 42 -8.97 9.31 24.93
C GLU A 42 -7.68 9.72 24.21
N THR A 43 -6.58 9.84 24.95
CA THR A 43 -5.26 10.18 24.40
C THR A 43 -4.79 9.13 23.40
N LYS A 44 -4.95 7.83 23.73
CA LYS A 44 -4.58 6.73 22.85
C LYS A 44 -5.35 6.76 21.53
N LEU A 45 -6.67 6.97 21.58
CA LEU A 45 -7.50 7.10 20.38
C LEU A 45 -7.14 8.35 19.56
N GLN A 46 -6.83 9.46 20.22
CA GLN A 46 -6.38 10.67 19.55
C GLN A 46 -5.04 10.48 18.83
N ASP A 47 -4.09 9.74 19.42
CA ASP A 47 -2.82 9.41 18.77
C ASP A 47 -3.03 8.55 17.52
N ILE A 48 -3.87 7.51 17.61
CA ILE A 48 -4.23 6.66 16.47
C ILE A 48 -4.82 7.50 15.32
N ASN A 49 -5.80 8.36 15.64
CA ASN A 49 -6.44 9.20 14.64
C ASN A 49 -5.47 10.21 14.01
N SER A 50 -4.59 10.81 14.82
CA SER A 50 -3.54 11.72 14.33
C SER A 50 -2.58 11.00 13.38
N ARG A 51 -2.10 9.80 13.75
CA ARG A 51 -1.22 8.98 12.90
C ARG A 51 -1.84 8.63 11.55
N LEU A 52 -3.15 8.35 11.53
CA LEU A 52 -3.88 8.06 10.30
C LEU A 52 -4.09 9.32 9.43
N ALA A 53 -4.35 10.47 10.05
CA ALA A 53 -4.64 11.73 9.36
C ALA A 53 -3.40 12.45 8.82
N GLU A 54 -2.30 12.45 9.58
CA GLU A 54 -1.09 13.22 9.25
C GLU A 54 -0.25 12.56 8.16
N LYS A 55 -0.40 11.25 7.96
CA LYS A 55 0.41 10.53 6.99
C LYS A 55 -0.07 10.80 5.57
N LEU A 56 0.76 11.53 4.82
CA LEU A 56 0.53 11.89 3.43
C LEU A 56 1.50 11.15 2.50
N LEU A 57 0.99 10.57 1.42
CA LEU A 57 1.78 9.83 0.42
C LEU A 57 1.63 10.45 -0.96
N TYR A 58 2.69 10.40 -1.76
CA TYR A 58 2.64 10.85 -3.14
C TYR A 58 1.87 9.85 -4.01
N LYS A 59 1.22 10.37 -5.05
CA LYS A 59 0.76 9.53 -6.16
C LYS A 59 1.95 9.16 -7.06
N PRO A 60 2.21 7.86 -7.33
CA PRO A 60 3.43 7.43 -8.03
C PRO A 60 3.61 8.08 -9.41
N MET A 61 2.56 8.14 -10.22
CA MET A 61 2.62 8.73 -11.57
C MET A 61 2.90 10.24 -11.54
N GLU A 62 2.36 10.97 -10.56
CA GLU A 62 2.62 12.40 -10.42
C GLU A 62 4.04 12.65 -9.91
N TYR A 63 4.47 11.85 -8.93
CA TYR A 63 5.83 11.87 -8.38
C TYR A 63 6.86 11.64 -9.48
N TYR A 64 6.65 10.60 -10.30
CA TYR A 64 7.54 10.28 -11.41
C TYR A 64 7.65 11.42 -12.43
N LYS A 65 6.53 12.08 -12.76
CA LYS A 65 6.52 13.20 -13.72
C LYS A 65 7.29 14.41 -13.18
N SER A 66 7.10 14.74 -11.91
CA SER A 66 7.74 15.89 -11.26
C SER A 66 7.51 15.83 -9.75
N GLU A 67 8.51 15.35 -9.01
CA GLU A 67 8.48 15.32 -7.54
C GLU A 67 8.04 16.66 -6.92
N SER A 68 8.57 17.78 -7.42
CA SER A 68 8.25 19.13 -6.90
C SER A 68 6.81 19.60 -7.15
N LYS A 69 6.06 18.91 -8.02
CA LYS A 69 4.67 19.24 -8.38
C LYS A 69 3.69 18.14 -8.02
N ALA A 70 4.18 17.03 -7.47
CA ALA A 70 3.37 15.87 -7.18
C ALA A 70 2.44 16.15 -6.00
N SER A 71 1.16 15.87 -6.15
CA SER A 71 0.22 15.96 -5.04
C SER A 71 0.46 14.81 -4.06
N LYS A 72 0.12 15.08 -2.80
CA LYS A 72 0.01 14.05 -1.77
C LYS A 72 -1.44 13.79 -1.44
N ILE A 73 -1.76 12.54 -1.18
CA ILE A 73 -3.07 12.07 -0.70
C ILE A 73 -2.94 11.49 0.70
N ALA A 74 -4.07 11.43 1.41
CA ALA A 74 -4.10 10.86 2.75
C ALA A 74 -3.81 9.35 2.71
N PHE A 75 -3.21 8.81 3.78
CA PHE A 75 -2.84 7.40 3.85
C PHE A 75 -4.02 6.44 3.60
N MET A 76 -5.18 6.71 4.20
CA MET A 76 -6.38 5.90 3.97
C MET A 76 -6.91 6.01 2.53
N GLU A 77 -6.70 7.15 1.86
CA GLU A 77 -7.06 7.32 0.44
C GLU A 77 -6.08 6.56 -0.46
N PHE A 78 -4.78 6.62 -0.15
CA PHE A 78 -3.77 5.83 -0.85
C PHE A 78 -4.08 4.34 -0.79
N LEU A 79 -4.44 3.83 0.40
CA LEU A 79 -4.81 2.42 0.56
C LEU A 79 -6.12 2.06 -0.15
N LYS A 80 -7.02 3.00 -0.44
CA LYS A 80 -8.22 2.74 -1.24
C LYS A 80 -7.93 2.75 -2.74
N GLU A 81 -7.04 3.64 -3.17
CA GLU A 81 -6.69 3.82 -4.58
C GLU A 81 -5.73 2.74 -5.06
N PHE A 82 -4.81 2.30 -4.19
CA PHE A 82 -3.71 1.40 -4.56
C PHE A 82 -3.55 0.20 -3.61
N GLY A 83 -4.28 0.15 -2.50
CA GLY A 83 -4.29 -0.98 -1.58
C GLY A 83 -5.55 -1.81 -1.76
N ASN A 84 -5.45 -3.10 -1.43
CA ASN A 84 -6.49 -4.10 -1.63
C ASN A 84 -7.77 -3.92 -0.79
N ASN A 85 -8.14 -2.70 -0.34
CA ASN A 85 -9.24 -2.36 0.58
C ASN A 85 -9.28 -3.11 1.92
N GLU A 86 -8.57 -4.23 2.08
CA GLU A 86 -8.53 -5.08 3.26
C GLU A 86 -8.02 -4.29 4.47
N TYR A 87 -6.85 -3.65 4.34
CA TYR A 87 -6.32 -2.78 5.40
C TYR A 87 -7.23 -1.59 5.71
N VAL A 88 -7.94 -1.05 4.71
CA VAL A 88 -8.87 0.07 4.93
C VAL A 88 -10.02 -0.39 5.84
N ASN A 89 -10.62 -1.53 5.51
CA ASN A 89 -11.73 -2.09 6.25
C ASN A 89 -11.28 -2.49 7.66
N GLU A 90 -10.17 -3.22 7.81
CA GLU A 90 -9.65 -3.64 9.12
C GLU A 90 -9.37 -2.46 10.05
N ILE A 91 -8.71 -1.41 9.54
CA ILE A 91 -8.44 -0.20 10.33
C ILE A 91 -9.74 0.48 10.73
N GLN A 92 -10.68 0.68 9.79
CA GLN A 92 -11.94 1.36 10.06
C GLN A 92 -12.82 0.61 11.07
N GLU A 93 -12.88 -0.72 10.96
CA GLU A 93 -13.64 -1.57 11.87
C GLU A 93 -13.08 -1.50 13.30
N GLU A 94 -11.76 -1.63 13.47
CA GLU A 94 -11.15 -1.58 14.80
C GLU A 94 -11.17 -0.18 15.41
N VAL A 95 -10.99 0.90 14.64
CA VAL A 95 -11.19 2.27 15.13
C VAL A 95 -12.62 2.46 15.64
N SER A 96 -13.61 2.05 14.84
CA SER A 96 -15.04 2.16 15.22
C SER A 96 -15.36 1.35 16.49
N ARG A 97 -14.67 0.22 16.69
CA ARG A 97 -14.83 -0.62 17.87
C ARG A 97 -14.25 0.04 19.11
N LEU A 98 -13.07 0.64 19.01
CA LEU A 98 -12.44 1.37 20.11
C LEU A 98 -13.24 2.63 20.50
N GLU A 99 -13.80 3.35 19.52
CA GLU A 99 -14.69 4.48 19.78
C GLU A 99 -15.94 4.07 20.55
N LYS A 100 -16.57 2.94 20.19
CA LYS A 100 -17.70 2.38 20.95
C LYS A 100 -17.30 1.96 22.36
N ALA A 101 -16.14 1.32 22.51
CA ALA A 101 -15.61 0.95 23.80
C ALA A 101 -15.39 2.17 24.70
N LEU A 102 -14.97 3.31 24.15
CA LEU A 102 -14.81 4.55 24.89
C LEU A 102 -16.15 5.06 25.43
N ILE A 103 -17.20 5.04 24.60
CA ILE A 103 -18.57 5.43 24.99
C ILE A 103 -19.11 4.52 26.09
N ASN A 104 -18.80 3.23 26.03
CA ASN A 104 -19.22 2.23 27.01
C ASN A 104 -18.31 2.17 28.26
N GLU A 105 -17.29 3.03 28.35
CA GLU A 105 -16.31 3.06 29.45
C GLU A 105 -15.52 1.74 29.61
N GLU A 106 -15.33 1.00 28.51
CA GLU A 106 -14.56 -0.25 28.45
C GLU A 106 -13.05 0.03 28.36
N PHE A 107 -12.51 0.83 29.30
CA PHE A 107 -11.14 1.36 29.24
C PHE A 107 -10.06 0.28 29.18
N ASP A 108 -10.20 -0.81 29.94
CA ASP A 108 -9.20 -1.88 29.98
C ASP A 108 -9.03 -2.55 28.59
N TYR A 109 -10.12 -2.65 27.82
CA TYR A 109 -10.06 -3.15 26.44
C TYR A 109 -9.32 -2.17 25.52
N ILE A 110 -9.61 -0.86 25.62
CA ILE A 110 -8.95 0.17 24.82
C ILE A 110 -7.45 0.19 25.12
N LEU A 111 -7.07 0.22 26.40
CA LEU A 111 -5.67 0.31 26.84
C LEU A 111 -4.87 -0.94 26.46
N SER A 112 -5.47 -2.13 26.54
CA SER A 112 -4.82 -3.39 26.13
C SER A 112 -4.79 -3.64 24.63
N ASN A 113 -5.60 -2.93 23.82
CA ASN A 113 -5.61 -3.12 22.36
C ASN A 113 -4.29 -2.67 21.71
N THR A 114 -3.50 -3.62 21.22
CA THR A 114 -2.28 -3.37 20.44
C THR A 114 -2.40 -3.84 18.99
N SER A 115 -3.49 -4.56 18.66
CA SER A 115 -3.74 -5.12 17.33
C SER A 115 -3.85 -4.03 16.27
N LEU A 116 -4.55 -2.93 16.57
CA LEU A 116 -4.74 -1.84 15.61
C LEU A 116 -3.40 -1.21 15.19
N ASN A 117 -2.48 -0.99 16.13
CA ASN A 117 -1.14 -0.50 15.81
C ASN A 117 -0.40 -1.45 14.87
N THR A 118 -0.53 -2.76 15.09
CA THR A 118 0.07 -3.78 14.23
C THR A 118 -0.50 -3.74 12.81
N VAL A 119 -1.82 -3.58 12.68
CA VAL A 119 -2.49 -3.47 11.37
C VAL A 119 -2.03 -2.19 10.66
N ILE A 120 -1.99 -1.06 11.36
CA ILE A 120 -1.51 0.21 10.82
C ILE A 120 -0.06 0.08 10.33
N ASP A 121 0.84 -0.50 11.12
CA ASP A 121 2.26 -0.63 10.74
C ASP A 121 2.46 -1.55 9.53
N LYS A 122 1.67 -2.62 9.42
CA LYS A 122 1.61 -3.48 8.22
C LYS A 122 1.12 -2.70 7.00
N ALA A 123 0.03 -1.97 7.13
CA ALA A 123 -0.53 -1.16 6.06
C ALA A 123 0.45 -0.05 5.62
N ILE A 124 1.19 0.54 6.56
CA ILE A 124 2.25 1.51 6.28
C ILE A 124 3.36 0.84 5.46
N SER A 125 3.81 -0.35 5.85
CA SER A 125 4.85 -1.09 5.15
C SER A 125 4.40 -1.48 3.74
N TYR A 126 3.17 -1.98 3.63
CA TYR A 126 2.52 -2.26 2.35
C TYR A 126 2.48 -1.04 1.44
N SER A 127 2.06 0.13 1.95
CA SER A 127 1.98 1.35 1.14
C SER A 127 3.32 1.78 0.53
N LYS A 128 4.43 1.54 1.26
CA LYS A 128 5.78 1.82 0.76
C LYS A 128 6.18 0.86 -0.36
N LEU A 129 6.01 -0.44 -0.13
CA LEU A 129 6.29 -1.48 -1.13
C LEU A 129 5.46 -1.26 -2.39
N LYS A 130 4.17 -0.95 -2.23
CA LYS A 130 3.27 -0.67 -3.34
C LYS A 130 3.71 0.55 -4.15
N PHE A 131 4.10 1.63 -3.46
CA PHE A 131 4.64 2.81 -4.12
C PHE A 131 5.91 2.49 -4.92
N GLU A 132 6.87 1.76 -4.33
CA GLU A 132 8.11 1.34 -4.99
C GLU A 132 7.83 0.45 -6.22
N GLN A 133 6.92 -0.52 -6.08
CA GLN A 133 6.45 -1.38 -7.17
C GLN A 133 5.85 -0.58 -8.33
N GLN A 134 5.03 0.43 -8.02
CA GLN A 134 4.41 1.29 -9.03
C GLN A 134 5.44 2.19 -9.70
N ILE A 135 6.37 2.79 -8.96
CA ILE A 135 7.49 3.56 -9.52
C ILE A 135 8.33 2.69 -10.45
N LYS A 136 8.71 1.47 -10.04
CA LYS A 136 9.47 0.55 -10.89
C LYS A 136 8.73 0.19 -12.17
N THR A 137 7.42 -0.04 -12.07
CA THR A 137 6.56 -0.29 -13.24
C THR A 137 6.57 0.89 -14.22
N ILE A 138 6.49 2.12 -13.69
CA ILE A 138 6.57 3.35 -14.48
C ILE A 138 7.95 3.47 -15.13
N ASP A 139 9.03 3.31 -14.36
CA ASP A 139 10.42 3.41 -14.83
C ASP A 139 10.68 2.49 -16.01
N VAL A 140 10.34 1.20 -15.87
CA VAL A 140 10.52 0.22 -16.94
C VAL A 140 9.69 0.58 -18.16
N THR A 141 8.42 0.95 -17.98
CA THR A 141 7.53 1.34 -19.09
C THR A 141 8.12 2.52 -19.88
N PHE A 142 8.58 3.56 -19.19
CA PHE A 142 9.10 4.76 -19.86
C PHE A 142 10.52 4.56 -20.41
N GLY A 143 11.32 3.69 -19.79
CA GLY A 143 12.58 3.23 -20.36
C GLY A 143 12.36 2.44 -21.65
N ILE A 144 11.37 1.53 -21.69
CA ILE A 144 11.00 0.84 -22.93
C ILE A 144 10.63 1.84 -24.02
N ARG A 145 9.75 2.77 -23.68
CA ARG A 145 9.31 3.83 -24.59
C ARG A 145 10.48 4.67 -25.11
N LYS A 146 11.47 4.96 -24.26
CA LYS A 146 12.67 5.73 -24.64
C LYS A 146 13.54 4.94 -25.62
N VAL A 147 13.87 3.68 -25.31
CA VAL A 147 14.65 2.79 -26.20
C VAL A 147 14.00 2.67 -27.57
N MET A 148 12.71 2.35 -27.61
CA MET A 148 11.99 2.16 -28.86
C MET A 148 11.93 3.44 -29.71
N ARG A 149 11.77 4.61 -29.08
CA ARG A 149 11.84 5.91 -29.79
C ARG A 149 13.22 6.20 -30.35
N ASN A 150 14.28 5.90 -29.59
CA ASN A 150 15.66 6.08 -30.04
C ASN A 150 16.01 5.16 -31.22
N LEU A 151 15.33 4.02 -31.32
CA LEU A 151 15.37 3.10 -32.46
C LEU A 151 14.53 3.55 -33.66
N GLY A 152 13.82 4.69 -33.57
CA GLY A 152 13.01 5.24 -34.65
C GLY A 152 11.56 4.73 -34.70
N TYR A 153 11.12 3.96 -33.71
CA TYR A 153 9.72 3.53 -33.62
C TYR A 153 8.83 4.69 -33.19
N GLN A 154 7.60 4.71 -33.74
CA GLN A 154 6.50 5.46 -33.17
C GLN A 154 5.97 4.70 -31.96
N VAL A 155 5.93 5.35 -30.79
CA VAL A 155 5.60 4.66 -29.53
C VAL A 155 4.45 5.34 -28.79
N GLU A 156 3.44 4.53 -28.48
CA GLU A 156 2.33 4.85 -27.59
C GLU A 156 2.43 4.01 -26.31
N ALA A 157 2.17 4.62 -25.15
CA ALA A 157 2.12 3.92 -23.87
C ALA A 157 0.86 4.35 -23.12
N ARG A 158 0.11 3.39 -22.57
CA ARG A 158 -1.13 3.65 -21.83
C ARG A 158 -1.25 2.72 -20.63
N MET A 159 -1.86 3.19 -19.55
CA MET A 159 -2.27 2.33 -18.44
C MET A 159 -3.35 1.36 -18.92
N ILE A 160 -3.28 0.12 -18.46
CA ILE A 160 -4.29 -0.89 -18.73
C ILE A 160 -5.50 -0.59 -17.84
N ASP A 161 -6.68 -0.44 -18.45
CA ASP A 161 -7.93 -0.07 -17.77
C ASP A 161 -7.88 1.22 -16.94
N GLY A 162 -6.89 2.08 -17.21
CA GLY A 162 -6.68 3.32 -16.45
C GLY A 162 -6.07 3.13 -15.06
N ASP A 163 -5.62 1.91 -14.73
CA ASP A 163 -5.08 1.53 -13.43
C ASP A 163 -3.62 1.06 -13.56
N ILE A 164 -2.75 1.64 -12.75
CA ILE A 164 -1.33 1.29 -12.72
C ILE A 164 -1.08 -0.12 -12.17
N ASP A 165 -1.99 -0.65 -11.35
CA ASP A 165 -1.87 -2.01 -10.80
C ASP A 165 -2.02 -3.08 -11.87
N ASN A 166 -2.75 -2.75 -12.94
CA ASN A 166 -2.84 -3.60 -14.12
C ASN A 166 -1.62 -3.44 -15.05
N GLY A 167 -0.76 -2.46 -14.78
CA GLY A 167 0.44 -2.16 -15.56
C GLY A 167 0.16 -1.30 -16.79
N PHE A 168 1.12 -1.31 -17.72
CA PHE A 168 1.05 -0.53 -18.95
C PHE A 168 1.09 -1.43 -20.17
N ARG A 169 0.43 -0.97 -21.24
CA ARG A 169 0.68 -1.46 -22.59
C ARG A 169 1.53 -0.46 -23.34
N VAL A 170 2.58 -0.93 -24.01
CA VAL A 170 3.44 -0.11 -24.88
C VAL A 170 3.42 -0.68 -26.28
N ILE A 171 3.02 0.14 -27.27
CA ILE A 171 2.97 -0.28 -28.67
C ILE A 171 4.02 0.52 -29.43
N ALA A 172 4.99 -0.18 -30.03
CA ALA A 172 6.04 0.40 -30.86
C ALA A 172 5.86 -0.03 -32.31
N LYS A 173 5.82 0.94 -33.25
CA LYS A 173 5.59 0.67 -34.68
C LYS A 173 6.66 1.33 -35.56
N ILE A 174 7.13 0.61 -36.57
CA ILE A 174 7.98 1.15 -37.64
C ILE A 174 7.60 0.50 -38.97
N GLY A 175 7.09 1.29 -39.93
CA GLY A 175 6.56 0.74 -41.17
C GLY A 175 5.39 -0.23 -40.92
N ASP A 176 5.55 -1.49 -41.31
CA ASP A 176 4.60 -2.59 -41.11
C ASP A 176 4.96 -3.51 -39.93
N GLU A 177 6.06 -3.26 -39.23
CA GLU A 177 6.44 -3.96 -38.00
C GLU A 177 5.78 -3.35 -36.76
N ILE A 178 5.32 -4.21 -35.85
CA ILE A 178 4.71 -3.84 -34.58
C ILE A 178 5.26 -4.73 -33.47
N ILE A 179 5.87 -4.11 -32.45
CA ILE A 179 6.19 -4.78 -31.19
C ILE A 179 5.22 -4.24 -30.14
N ASP A 180 4.39 -5.13 -29.60
CA ASP A 180 3.40 -4.82 -28.59
C ASP A 180 3.83 -5.40 -27.24
N PHE A 181 4.26 -4.55 -26.33
CA PHE A 181 4.45 -4.91 -24.94
C PHE A 181 3.06 -4.88 -24.28
N ASP A 182 2.31 -5.95 -24.45
CA ASP A 182 0.90 -6.08 -24.08
C ASP A 182 0.66 -5.78 -22.59
N LYS A 183 1.64 -6.14 -21.74
CA LYS A 183 1.62 -5.83 -20.31
C LYS A 183 3.03 -5.64 -19.76
N VAL A 184 3.28 -4.50 -19.13
CA VAL A 184 4.47 -4.19 -18.33
C VAL A 184 4.01 -3.94 -16.90
N VAL A 185 4.38 -4.82 -15.97
CA VAL A 185 4.00 -4.71 -14.55
C VAL A 185 5.10 -5.24 -13.65
N THR A 186 5.30 -4.63 -12.48
CA THR A 186 6.16 -5.17 -11.43
C THR A 186 5.30 -5.99 -10.46
N ASN A 187 5.75 -7.20 -10.10
CA ASN A 187 5.11 -8.06 -9.12
C ASN A 187 5.49 -7.64 -7.68
N GLU A 188 4.82 -8.22 -6.68
CA GLU A 188 5.06 -7.90 -5.26
C GLU A 188 6.46 -8.27 -4.77
N ASP A 189 7.09 -9.28 -5.37
CA ASP A 189 8.48 -9.68 -5.09
C ASP A 189 9.51 -8.76 -5.77
N GLY A 190 9.06 -7.72 -6.48
CA GLY A 190 9.88 -6.78 -7.21
C GLY A 190 10.35 -7.30 -8.58
N SER A 191 10.01 -8.53 -8.97
CA SER A 191 10.26 -9.01 -10.33
C SER A 191 9.39 -8.24 -11.32
N VAL A 192 9.87 -8.04 -12.55
CA VAL A 192 9.11 -7.36 -13.59
C VAL A 192 8.65 -8.39 -14.60
N ASN A 193 7.34 -8.36 -14.89
CA ASN A 193 6.72 -9.18 -15.90
C ASN A 193 6.40 -8.32 -17.12
N ILE A 194 6.90 -8.75 -18.28
CA ILE A 194 6.61 -8.13 -19.58
C ILE A 194 6.12 -9.21 -20.54
N ASP A 195 4.84 -9.11 -20.92
CA ASP A 195 4.23 -9.92 -21.98
C ASP A 195 4.36 -9.16 -23.31
N ILE A 196 4.76 -9.86 -24.38
CA ILE A 196 5.02 -9.27 -25.70
C ILE A 196 4.25 -10.04 -26.79
N ASP A 197 3.63 -9.32 -27.72
CA ASP A 197 3.19 -9.82 -29.02
C ASP A 197 3.98 -9.10 -30.11
N HIS A 198 4.74 -9.85 -30.92
CA HIS A 198 5.57 -9.30 -31.99
C HIS A 198 5.01 -9.70 -33.36
N ILE A 199 4.68 -8.69 -34.17
CA ILE A 199 4.26 -8.84 -35.55
C ILE A 199 5.39 -8.32 -36.45
N GLU A 200 6.11 -9.25 -37.08
CA GLU A 200 7.21 -8.95 -38.01
C GLU A 200 6.72 -8.27 -39.29
N SER A 201 7.62 -7.53 -39.95
CA SER A 201 7.32 -6.93 -41.26
C SER A 201 6.98 -8.00 -42.30
N ARG A 202 6.17 -7.63 -43.30
CA ARG A 202 5.82 -8.51 -44.44
C ARG A 202 7.03 -8.93 -45.28
N LYS A 203 8.18 -8.27 -45.09
CA LYS A 203 9.46 -8.61 -45.72
C LYS A 203 10.27 -9.64 -44.93
N GLY A 204 9.77 -10.09 -43.78
CA GLY A 204 10.37 -11.16 -42.97
C GLY A 204 11.60 -10.75 -42.16
N ASN A 205 11.92 -9.45 -42.10
CA ASN A 205 13.02 -8.93 -41.30
C ASN A 205 12.48 -7.89 -40.32
N CYS A 206 12.75 -8.10 -39.03
CA CYS A 206 12.60 -7.08 -38.00
C CYS A 206 13.63 -5.97 -38.23
N GLY A 207 13.26 -4.72 -38.01
CA GLY A 207 14.15 -3.57 -38.10
C GLY A 207 15.27 -3.58 -37.06
N THR A 208 15.14 -4.39 -36.01
CA THR A 208 16.11 -4.53 -34.91
C THR A 208 16.07 -5.96 -34.37
N THR A 209 17.22 -6.54 -34.02
CA THR A 209 17.28 -7.87 -33.41
C THR A 209 16.94 -7.82 -31.92
N TRP A 210 16.41 -8.91 -31.36
CA TRP A 210 16.20 -9.03 -29.91
C TRP A 210 17.48 -8.85 -29.08
N LYS A 211 18.64 -9.21 -29.65
CA LYS A 211 19.93 -8.98 -28.99
C LYS A 211 20.28 -7.50 -28.91
N GLU A 212 20.08 -6.75 -29.99
CA GLU A 212 20.28 -5.30 -30.00
C GLU A 212 19.28 -4.60 -29.05
N LEU A 213 18.04 -5.08 -28.98
CA LEU A 213 17.05 -4.59 -28.01
C LEU A 213 17.51 -4.84 -26.58
N GLN A 214 17.97 -6.06 -26.24
CA GLN A 214 18.50 -6.38 -24.92
C GLN A 214 19.63 -5.43 -24.50
N ASP A 215 20.57 -5.15 -25.40
CA ASP A 215 21.71 -4.29 -25.10
C ASP A 215 21.25 -2.85 -24.85
N LYS A 216 20.33 -2.31 -25.66
CA LYS A 216 19.79 -0.95 -25.47
C LYS A 216 18.90 -0.81 -24.23
N PHE A 217 18.15 -1.85 -23.87
CA PHE A 217 17.41 -1.88 -22.62
C PHE A 217 18.37 -1.87 -21.43
N THR A 218 19.48 -2.63 -21.51
CA THR A 218 20.51 -2.66 -20.47
C THR A 218 21.17 -1.29 -20.28
N ASP A 219 21.45 -0.58 -21.38
CA ASP A 219 21.98 0.80 -21.34
C ASP A 219 21.04 1.79 -20.65
N GLU A 220 19.72 1.53 -20.70
CA GLU A 220 18.69 2.29 -19.99
C GLU A 220 18.39 1.74 -18.58
N GLY A 221 19.22 0.83 -18.07
CA GLY A 221 19.09 0.24 -16.73
C GLY A 221 18.01 -0.86 -16.63
N ILE A 222 17.44 -1.28 -17.75
CA ILE A 222 16.47 -2.38 -17.84
C ILE A 222 17.24 -3.66 -18.20
N MET A 223 17.68 -4.40 -17.18
CA MET A 223 18.35 -5.67 -17.40
C MET A 223 17.35 -6.74 -17.84
N ILE A 224 17.52 -7.26 -19.05
CA ILE A 224 16.75 -8.39 -19.56
C ILE A 224 17.57 -9.66 -19.39
N GLN A 225 17.08 -10.61 -18.59
CA GLN A 225 17.69 -11.91 -18.38
C GLN A 225 17.44 -12.85 -19.56
N ASP A 226 16.20 -12.92 -20.03
CA ASP A 226 15.84 -13.76 -21.17
C ASP A 226 14.57 -13.24 -21.87
N ILE A 227 14.45 -13.57 -23.16
CA ILE A 227 13.25 -13.35 -23.97
C ILE A 227 12.85 -14.73 -24.45
N THR A 228 11.64 -15.17 -24.13
CA THR A 228 11.18 -16.52 -24.44
C THR A 228 10.00 -16.52 -25.40
N LYS A 229 10.05 -17.40 -26.39
CA LYS A 229 8.96 -17.71 -27.33
C LYS A 229 8.62 -19.19 -27.19
N ASN A 230 7.36 -19.51 -26.90
CA ASN A 230 6.92 -20.90 -26.64
C ASN A 230 7.81 -21.63 -25.59
N SER A 231 8.17 -20.93 -24.52
CA SER A 231 9.07 -21.41 -23.44
C SER A 231 10.51 -21.74 -23.87
N LYS A 232 10.94 -21.30 -25.06
CA LYS A 232 12.34 -21.39 -25.54
C LYS A 232 12.95 -20.00 -25.60
N SER A 233 14.22 -19.88 -25.24
CA SER A 233 14.94 -18.60 -25.31
C SER A 233 15.15 -18.15 -26.75
N VAL A 234 14.82 -16.91 -27.06
CA VAL A 234 15.09 -16.25 -28.34
C VAL A 234 16.52 -15.70 -28.39
N LEU A 235 17.13 -15.42 -27.23
CA LEU A 235 18.49 -14.90 -27.12
C LEU A 235 19.55 -16.00 -27.19
N TYR A 236 19.22 -17.20 -26.71
CA TYR A 236 20.17 -18.32 -26.55
C TYR A 236 19.89 -19.49 -27.50
N ASP A 237 18.71 -19.57 -28.14
CA ASP A 237 18.40 -20.61 -29.14
C ASP A 237 18.76 -20.10 -30.55
N SER A 238 19.84 -20.63 -31.12
CA SER A 238 20.47 -20.13 -32.36
C SER A 238 19.93 -20.80 -33.64
N THR A 239 18.75 -21.42 -33.59
CA THR A 239 18.19 -22.18 -34.72
C THR A 239 16.71 -21.91 -34.98
N ASN A 240 16.45 -21.06 -35.98
CA ASN A 240 15.21 -20.86 -36.77
C ASN A 240 13.87 -20.62 -36.02
N ILE A 241 13.03 -19.71 -36.53
CA ILE A 241 11.64 -20.00 -36.96
C ILE A 241 11.00 -18.78 -37.65
N GLN A 242 10.37 -19.05 -38.80
CA GLN A 242 9.50 -18.17 -39.58
C GLN A 242 8.15 -17.89 -38.89
N SER A 243 7.76 -16.61 -38.93
CA SER A 243 6.41 -16.03 -39.01
C SER A 243 5.16 -16.86 -38.62
N ASN A 244 4.54 -16.47 -37.50
CA ASN A 244 3.12 -16.14 -37.33
C ASN A 244 2.93 -15.55 -35.92
N LYS A 245 1.83 -14.81 -35.68
CA LYS A 245 1.48 -14.18 -34.38
C LYS A 245 1.72 -15.15 -33.22
N GLU A 246 2.67 -14.84 -32.34
CA GLU A 246 2.99 -15.70 -31.20
C GLU A 246 3.42 -14.84 -30.01
N ASN A 247 2.90 -15.19 -28.83
CA ASN A 247 3.20 -14.50 -27.57
C ASN A 247 4.62 -14.83 -27.09
N GLU A 248 5.39 -13.80 -26.79
CA GLU A 248 6.69 -13.83 -26.16
C GLU A 248 6.62 -13.32 -24.72
N LYS A 249 7.57 -13.73 -23.88
CA LYS A 249 7.69 -13.27 -22.48
C LYS A 249 9.12 -12.88 -22.16
N ILE A 250 9.30 -11.71 -21.56
CA ILE A 250 10.60 -11.25 -21.07
C ILE A 250 10.70 -11.49 -19.56
N LYS A 251 11.86 -12.00 -19.13
CA LYS A 251 12.28 -12.00 -17.73
C LYS A 251 13.31 -10.90 -17.52
N LEU A 252 13.03 -9.97 -16.60
CA LEU A 252 13.99 -8.97 -16.12
C LEU A 252 14.70 -9.43 -14.85
#